data_AF-A0AAN0P9M0-F1
#
_entry.id   AF-A0AAN0P9M0-F1
#
_cell.length_a   1.000
_cell.length_b   1.000
_cell.length_c   1.000
_cell.angle_alpha   90.00
_cell.angle_beta   90.00
_cell.angle_gamma   90.00
#
_symmetry.space_group_name_H-M   'P 1'
#
loop_
_entity.id
_entity.type
_entity.pdbx_description
1 polymer ?
#
loop_
_entity_poly.entity_id
_entity_poly.type
_entity_poly.pdbx_seq_one_letter_code
_entity_poly.pdbx_strand_id
1 'polypeptide(L)' 'MEHQSLLKELNSLIEYYSKRTDCPPTRIRIGYRAYAKLMQNPKFADEVSNSALDPNKRKYRKMKIKVTKDDDQLELE' A
#
# COMPACT_ATOMS: atom_id res chain seq x y z
N MET A 1 1.93 8.23 16.53
CA MET A 1 2.99 8.68 15.60
C MET A 1 3.44 7.57 14.64
N GLU A 2 3.29 6.28 14.96
CA GLU A 2 3.79 5.17 14.13
C GLU A 2 3.06 4.96 12.79
N HIS A 3 1.76 5.28 12.69
CA HIS A 3 1.00 5.10 11.44
C HIS A 3 1.40 6.05 10.30
N GLN A 4 2.05 7.18 10.62
CA GLN A 4 2.60 8.07 9.61
C GLN A 4 3.89 7.52 9.00
N SER A 5 4.70 6.81 9.79
CA SER A 5 5.97 6.23 9.33
C SER A 5 5.75 5.16 8.27
N LEU A 6 4.81 4.24 8.50
CA LEU A 6 4.56 3.10 7.60
C LEU A 6 4.00 3.53 6.24
N LEU A 7 3.10 4.52 6.22
CA LEU A 7 2.62 5.12 4.96
C LEU A 7 3.76 5.84 4.23
N LYS A 8 4.65 6.50 4.96
CA LYS A 8 5.80 7.21 4.37
C LYS A 8 6.79 6.22 3.77
N GLU A 9 7.08 5.11 4.45
CA GLU A 9 7.92 4.02 3.93
C GLU A 9 7.34 3.41 2.66
N LEU A 10 6.03 3.09 2.64
CA LEU A 10 5.37 2.59 1.44
C LEU A 10 5.51 3.57 0.27
N ASN A 11 5.27 4.87 0.51
CA ASN A 11 5.41 5.89 -0.52
C ASN A 11 6.85 6.02 -1.00
N SER A 12 7.83 5.99 -0.09
CA SER A 12 9.25 6.01 -0.45
C SER A 12 9.66 4.79 -1.26
N LEU A 13 9.15 3.59 -0.95
CA LEU A 13 9.36 2.40 -1.77
C LEU A 13 8.77 2.60 -3.16
N ILE A 14 7.51 3.05 -3.28
CA ILE A 14 6.87 3.28 -4.59
C ILE A 14 7.68 4.29 -5.42
N GLU A 15 8.09 5.41 -4.82
CA GLU A 15 8.93 6.40 -5.50
C GLU A 15 10.31 5.85 -5.88
N TYR A 16 10.92 5.06 -5.01
CA TYR A 16 12.22 4.43 -5.25
C TYR A 16 12.16 3.50 -6.47
N TYR A 17 11.16 2.61 -6.53
CA TYR A 17 10.98 1.72 -7.67
C TYR A 17 10.58 2.49 -8.94
N SER A 18 9.72 3.52 -8.82
CA SER A 18 9.33 4.36 -9.95
C SER A 18 10.51 5.16 -10.53
N LYS A 19 11.54 5.47 -9.74
CA LYS A 19 12.73 6.21 -10.21
C LYS A 19 13.85 5.32 -10.74
N ARG A 20 13.99 4.08 -10.25
CA ARG A 20 15.12 3.20 -10.58
C ARG A 20 14.80 2.15 -11.64
N THR A 21 13.53 1.83 -11.87
CA THR A 21 13.14 0.70 -12.72
C THR A 21 12.16 1.14 -13.80
N ASP A 22 12.43 0.73 -15.05
CA ASP A 22 11.52 0.94 -16.19
C ASP A 22 10.20 0.13 -16.05
N CYS A 23 10.25 -0.94 -15.24
CA CYS A 23 9.09 -1.70 -14.76
C CYS A 23 8.64 -1.21 -13.38
N PRO A 24 7.61 -0.36 -13.29
CA PRO A 24 7.03 0.01 -12.02
C PRO A 24 6.33 -1.22 -11.39
N PRO A 25 6.36 -1.35 -10.06
CA PRO A 25 5.66 -2.42 -9.39
C PRO A 25 4.16 -2.29 -9.64
N THR A 26 3.47 -3.43 -9.75
CA THR A 26 2.04 -3.48 -10.13
C THR A 26 1.17 -3.90 -8.95
N ARG A 27 1.79 -4.49 -7.92
CA ARG A 27 1.15 -5.01 -6.73
C ARG A 27 1.89 -4.58 -5.47
N ILE A 28 1.12 -4.37 -4.42
CA ILE A 28 1.63 -4.09 -3.07
C ILE A 28 1.20 -5.27 -2.21
N ARG A 29 2.15 -6.04 -1.68
CA ARG A 29 1.89 -7.05 -0.66
C ARG A 29 1.97 -6.40 0.71
N ILE A 30 0.87 -6.45 1.44
CA ILE A 30 0.77 -5.85 2.77
C ILE A 30 0.25 -6.89 3.74
N GLY A 31 0.89 -7.04 4.90
CA GLY A 31 0.39 -7.86 5.99
C GLY A 31 -0.94 -7.34 6.54
N TYR A 32 -1.75 -8.19 7.14
CA TYR A 32 -3.08 -7.79 7.61
C TYR A 32 -3.02 -6.72 8.71
N ARG A 33 -2.03 -6.78 9.64
CA ARG A 33 -1.86 -5.72 10.65
C ARG A 33 -1.32 -4.45 10.05
N ALA A 34 -0.31 -4.54 9.17
CA ALA A 34 0.22 -3.39 8.45
C ALA A 34 -0.89 -2.67 7.64
N TYR A 35 -1.75 -3.43 6.97
CA TYR A 35 -2.89 -2.87 6.23
C TYR A 35 -3.90 -2.21 7.16
N ALA A 36 -4.24 -2.83 8.29
CA ALA A 36 -5.12 -2.21 9.28
C ALA A 36 -4.52 -0.91 9.85
N LYS A 37 -3.21 -0.87 10.12
CA LYS A 37 -2.47 0.33 10.52
C LYS A 37 -2.51 1.42 9.44
N LEU A 38 -2.37 1.05 8.16
CA LEU A 38 -2.47 1.99 7.04
C LEU A 38 -3.88 2.53 6.86
N MET A 39 -4.90 1.70 7.05
CA MET A 39 -6.31 2.11 7.00
C MET A 39 -6.72 3.06 8.11
N GLN A 40 -5.99 3.11 9.22
CA GLN A 40 -6.17 4.16 10.25
C GLN A 40 -5.71 5.54 9.75
N ASN A 41 -4.91 5.60 8.68
CA ASN A 41 -4.48 6.86 8.10
C ASN A 41 -5.53 7.33 7.07
N PRO A 42 -6.20 8.48 7.30
CA PRO A 42 -7.28 8.94 6.44
C PRO A 42 -6.82 9.16 4.99
N LYS A 43 -5.57 9.59 4.77
CA LYS A 43 -5.03 9.80 3.42
C LYS A 43 -4.96 8.50 2.61
N PHE A 44 -4.53 7.42 3.25
CA PHE A 44 -4.44 6.12 2.60
C PHE A 44 -5.82 5.50 2.45
N ALA A 45 -6.63 5.51 3.51
CA ALA A 45 -7.97 4.95 3.51
C ALA A 45 -8.86 5.60 2.45
N ASP A 46 -8.78 6.92 2.29
CA ASP A 46 -9.51 7.67 1.28
C ASP A 46 -9.06 7.27 -0.14
N GLU A 47 -7.76 7.28 -0.43
CA GLU A 47 -7.26 6.90 -1.76
C GLU A 47 -7.63 5.46 -2.14
N VAL A 48 -7.52 4.53 -1.19
CA VAL A 48 -7.81 3.11 -1.39
C VAL A 48 -9.31 2.86 -1.51
N SER A 49 -10.15 3.53 -0.73
CA SER A 49 -11.61 3.41 -0.78
C SER A 49 -12.19 4.07 -2.03
N ASN A 50 -11.64 5.20 -2.46
CA ASN A 50 -12.01 5.87 -3.70
C ASN A 50 -11.52 5.12 -4.95
N SER A 51 -10.54 4.24 -4.82
CA SER A 51 -10.06 3.45 -5.96
C SER A 51 -11.06 2.38 -6.45
N ALA A 52 -11.81 1.74 -5.55
CA ALA A 52 -12.78 0.72 -5.91
C ALA A 52 -13.79 0.45 -4.77
N LEU A 53 -15.05 0.24 -5.15
CA LEU A 53 -16.11 -0.22 -4.23
C LEU A 53 -15.79 -1.63 -3.69
N ASP A 54 -15.27 -2.51 -4.54
CA ASP A 54 -14.84 -3.86 -4.18
C ASP A 54 -13.54 -3.83 -3.36
N PRO A 55 -13.52 -4.32 -2.10
CA PRO A 55 -12.33 -4.30 -1.25
C PRO A 55 -11.15 -5.08 -1.85
N ASN A 56 -11.42 -6.17 -2.58
CA ASN A 56 -10.38 -7.00 -3.22
C ASN A 56 -9.84 -6.41 -4.55
N LYS A 57 -10.46 -5.35 -5.06
CA LYS A 57 -10.02 -4.66 -6.28
C LYS A 57 -9.43 -3.28 -6.00
N ARG A 58 -9.36 -2.88 -4.73
CA ARG A 58 -8.80 -1.58 -4.35
C ARG A 58 -7.34 -1.47 -4.75
N LYS A 59 -6.96 -0.27 -5.19
CA LYS A 59 -5.62 0.07 -5.60
C LYS A 59 -5.13 1.27 -4.81
N TYR A 60 -3.83 1.36 -4.64
CA TYR A 60 -3.14 2.54 -4.13
C TYR A 60 -2.14 2.96 -5.19
N ARG A 61 -2.12 4.23 -5.59
CA ARG A 61 -1.26 4.73 -6.68
C ARG A 61 -1.27 3.86 -7.95
N LYS A 62 -2.45 3.37 -8.37
CA LYS A 62 -2.66 2.45 -9.50
C LYS A 62 -2.11 1.02 -9.32
N MET A 63 -1.55 0.68 -8.17
CA MET A 63 -1.04 -0.64 -7.83
C MET A 63 -2.07 -1.44 -7.04
N LYS A 64 -2.25 -2.73 -7.36
CA LYS A 64 -3.24 -3.58 -6.67
C LYS A 64 -2.74 -3.94 -5.27
N ILE A 65 -3.57 -3.72 -4.25
CA ILE A 65 -3.24 -4.14 -2.89
C ILE A 65 -3.60 -5.61 -2.71
N LYS A 66 -2.65 -6.39 -2.21
CA LYS A 66 -2.83 -7.77 -1.79
C LYS A 66 -2.53 -7.88 -0.31
N VAL A 67 -3.58 -8.07 0.48
CA VAL A 67 -3.43 -8.33 1.91
C VAL A 67 -3.04 -9.79 2.12
N THR A 68 -1.95 -10.04 2.84
CA THR A 68 -1.45 -11.37 3.19
C THR A 68 -1.76 -11.70 4.65
N LYS A 69 -1.54 -12.96 5.04
CA LYS A 69 -1.74 -13.42 6.43
C LYS A 69 -0.60 -13.00 7.37
N ASP A 70 0.53 -12.54 6.82
CA ASP A 70 1.62 -11.98 7.61
C ASP A 70 1.17 -10.74 8.38
N ASP A 71 1.73 -10.52 9.56
CA ASP A 71 1.38 -9.38 10.40
C ASP A 71 1.89 -8.05 9.82
N ASP A 72 3.20 -7.95 9.57
CA ASP A 72 3.88 -6.67 9.24
C ASP A 72 4.58 -6.69 7.87
N GLN A 73 4.14 -7.53 6.93
CA GLN A 73 4.69 -7.56 5.56
C GLN A 73 4.42 -6.24 4.82
N LEU A 74 5.41 -5.72 4.10
CA LEU A 74 5.29 -4.54 3.24
C LEU A 74 6.26 -4.65 2.06
N GLU A 75 5.79 -5.15 0.93
CA GLU A 75 6.61 -5.42 -0.26
C GLU A 75 5.93 -4.96 -1.55
N LEU A 76 6.73 -4.63 -2.56
CA LEU A 76 6.26 -4.25 -3.90
C LEU A 76 6.59 -5.38 -4.89
N GLU A 77 5.60 -5.81 -5.67
CA GLU A 77 5.66 -6.90 -6.67
C GLU A 77 5.31 -6.40 -8.08
#